data_AF-A0A7X7HAA6-F1
#
_entry.id   AF-A0A7X7HAA6-F1
#
_cell.length_a   1.000
_cell.length_b   1.000
_cell.length_c   1.000
_cell.angle_alpha   90.00
_cell.angle_beta   90.00
_cell.angle_gamma   90.00
#
_symmetry.space_group_name_H-M   'P 1'
#
loop_
_entity.id
_entity.type
_entity.pdbx_description
1 polymer ?
#
loop_
_entity_poly.entity_id
_entity_poly.type
_entity_poly.pdbx_seq_one_letter_code
_entity_poly.pdbx_strand_id
1 'polypeptide(L)' 'MKHVFVINPKAGKKDLTKKIGEAVQEIFKENDYLIYVTKAPQDAKRFVREYCEEHPEEELRFYSCGGDGTLNEV' A
#
# COMPACT_ATOMS: atom_id res chain seq x y z
N MET A 1 -10.92 8.10 8.09
CA MET A 1 -10.50 7.18 7.02
C MET A 1 -9.00 6.96 7.09
N LYS A 2 -8.56 5.70 7.14
CA LYS A 2 -7.14 5.30 7.13
C LYS A 2 -6.65 5.13 5.69
N HIS A 3 -5.52 5.73 5.36
CA HIS A 3 -4.91 5.63 4.02
C HIS A 3 -3.80 4.59 4.01
N VAL A 4 -3.90 3.55 3.18
CA VAL A 4 -2.93 2.45 3.15
C VAL A 4 -2.27 2.36 1.77
N PHE A 5 -0.97 2.65 1.71
CA PHE A 5 -0.18 2.59 0.48
C PHE A 5 0.51 1.25 0.36
N VAL A 6 0.11 0.43 -0.62
CA VAL A 6 0.68 -0.89 -0.88
C VAL A 6 1.68 -0.78 -2.03
N ILE A 7 2.97 -0.80 -1.70
CA ILE A 7 4.08 -0.60 -2.65
C ILE A 7 4.65 -1.95 -3.08
N ASN A 8 4.74 -2.15 -4.39
CA ASN A 8 5.49 -3.25 -4.97
C ASN A 8 6.85 -2.78 -5.51
N PRO A 9 7.97 -3.06 -4.81
CA PRO A 9 9.31 -2.61 -5.24
C PRO A 9 9.78 -3.29 -6.53
N LYS A 10 9.15 -4.40 -6.93
CA LYS A 10 9.45 -5.13 -8.16
C LYS A 10 8.61 -4.68 -9.36
N ALA A 11 7.60 -3.82 -9.15
CA ALA A 11 6.80 -3.29 -10.25
C ALA A 11 7.55 -2.19 -11.01
N GLY A 12 7.53 -2.28 -12.34
CA GLY A 12 8.19 -1.30 -13.22
C GLY A 12 9.70 -1.52 -13.38
N LYS A 13 10.41 -0.47 -13.83
CA LYS A 13 11.83 -0.56 -14.21
C LYS A 13 12.82 -0.34 -13.05
N LYS A 14 12.38 0.32 -11.98
CA LYS A 14 13.20 0.70 -10.83
C LYS A 14 12.37 0.60 -9.57
N ASP A 15 13.02 0.29 -8.45
CA ASP A 15 12.39 0.39 -7.14
C ASP A 15 12.14 1.87 -6.79
N LEU A 16 10.86 2.23 -6.63
CA LEU A 16 10.41 3.58 -6.31
C LEU A 16 9.97 3.73 -4.85
N THR A 17 10.19 2.72 -4.00
CA THR A 17 9.68 2.67 -2.62
C THR A 17 10.06 3.91 -1.82
N LYS A 18 11.35 4.30 -1.86
CA LYS A 18 11.83 5.50 -1.15
C LYS A 18 11.15 6.77 -1.65
N LYS A 19 11.08 6.96 -2.97
CA LYS A 19 10.49 8.15 -3.58
C LYS A 19 8.99 8.26 -3.27
N ILE A 20 8.27 7.15 -3.34
CA ILE A 20 6.84 7.10 -3.01
C ILE A 20 6.65 7.36 -1.52
N GLY A 21 7.46 6.75 -0.65
CA GLY A 21 7.38 6.97 0.79
C GLY A 21 7.61 8.42 1.21
N GLU A 22 8.62 9.08 0.64
CA GLU A 22 8.87 10.51 0.86
C GLU A 22 7.69 11.37 0.40
N ALA A 23 7.10 11.07 -0.76
CA ALA A 23 5.94 11.80 -1.27
C ALA A 23 4.69 11.59 -0.39
N VAL A 24 4.44 10.36 0.07
CA VAL A 24 3.33 10.05 0.97
C VAL A 24 3.50 10.80 2.29
N GLN A 25 4.69 10.78 2.88
CA GLN A 25 4.98 11.48 4.13
C GLN A 25 4.73 12.99 4.02
N GLU A 26 5.11 13.62 2.90
CA GLU A 26 4.88 15.05 2.67
C GLU A 26 3.38 15.37 2.47
N ILE A 27 2.68 14.58 1.65
CA ILE A 27 1.27 14.83 1.28
C ILE A 27 0.33 14.51 2.45
N PHE A 28 0.61 13.43 3.20
CA PHE A 28 -0.24 12.92 4.28
C PHE A 28 0.26 13.31 5.67
N LYS A 29 1.10 14.34 5.81
CA LYS A 29 1.69 14.76 7.10
C LYS A 29 0.68 15.02 8.23
N GLU A 30 -0.56 15.41 7.90
CA GLU A 30 -1.65 15.67 8.87
C GLU A 30 -2.74 14.58 8.88
N ASN A 31 -2.59 13.55 8.05
CA ASN A 31 -3.57 12.46 7.90
C ASN A 31 -2.97 11.15 8.41
N ASP A 32 -3.81 10.25 8.90
CA ASP A 32 -3.33 8.94 9.30
C ASP A 32 -3.10 8.03 8.08
N TYR A 33 -1.87 7.53 7.94
CA TYR A 33 -1.48 6.68 6.82
C TYR A 33 -0.59 5.50 7.26
N LEU A 34 -0.59 4.45 6.45
CA LEU A 34 0.27 3.29 6.55
C LEU A 34 0.94 3.04 5.21
N ILE A 35 2.24 2.76 5.21
CA ILE A 35 2.95 2.28 4.03
C ILE A 35 3.31 0.83 4.25
N TYR A 36 2.84 -0.03 3.34
CA TYR A 36 3.17 -1.44 3.30
C TYR A 36 3.98 -1.76 2.04
N VAL A 37 5.16 -2.34 2.21
CA VAL A 37 6.02 -2.78 1.09
C VAL A 37 5.91 -4.29 0.96
N THR A 38 5.40 -4.74 -0.20
CA THR A 38 5.23 -6.17 -0.49
C THR A 38 6.57 -6.89 -0.59
N LYS A 39 6.58 -8.16 -0.16
CA LYS A 39 7.79 -8.98 -0.05
C LYS A 39 7.85 -10.10 -1.09
N ALA A 40 6.69 -10.54 -1.59
CA ALA A 40 6.55 -11.64 -2.54
C ALA A 40 5.23 -11.52 -3.35
N PRO A 41 5.06 -12.28 -4.44
CA PRO A 41 3.76 -12.40 -5.11
C PRO A 41 2.66 -12.83 -4.14
N GLN A 42 1.44 -12.31 -4.29
CA GLN A 42 0.28 -12.52 -3.42
C GLN A 42 0.39 -11.91 -2.01
N ASP A 43 1.50 -11.26 -1.66
CA ASP A 43 1.66 -10.65 -0.34
C ASP A 43 0.74 -9.44 -0.14
N ALA A 44 0.46 -8.65 -1.20
CA ALA A 44 -0.51 -7.56 -1.12
C ALA A 44 -1.91 -8.10 -0.82
N LYS A 45 -2.34 -9.16 -1.51
CA LYS A 45 -3.64 -9.80 -1.27
C LYS A 45 -3.78 -10.32 0.15
N ARG A 46 -2.72 -10.99 0.65
CA ARG A 46 -2.68 -11.47 2.03
C ARG A 46 -2.82 -10.31 3.03
N PHE A 47 -1.99 -9.28 2.87
CA PHE A 47 -1.97 -8.11 3.73
C PHE A 47 -3.30 -7.36 3.73
N VAL A 48 -3.86 -7.03 2.55
CA VAL A 48 -5.13 -6.28 2.45
C VAL A 48 -6.27 -7.04 3.10
N ARG A 49 -6.36 -8.36 2.87
CA ARG A 49 -7.38 -9.19 3.52
C ARG A 49 -7.22 -9.19 5.04
N GLU A 50 -6.03 -9.50 5.55
CA GLU A 50 -5.74 -9.53 7.00
C GLU A 50 -6.04 -8.16 7.62
N TYR A 51 -5.63 -7.07 6.98
CA TYR A 51 -5.84 -5.71 7.49
C TYR A 51 -7.33 -5.32 7.57
N CYS A 52 -8.13 -5.68 6.57
CA CYS A 52 -9.59 -5.48 6.59
C CYS A 52 -10.28 -6.33 7.67
N GLU A 53 -9.85 -7.57 7.87
CA GLU A 53 -10.39 -8.48 8.89
C GLU A 53 -10.05 -8.00 10.32
N GLU A 54 -8.85 -7.43 10.50
CA GLU A 54 -8.37 -6.91 11.79
C GLU A 54 -8.98 -5.54 12.17
N HIS A 55 -9.42 -4.75 11.19
CA HIS A 55 -9.95 -3.39 11.40
C HIS A 55 -11.36 -3.19 10.79
N PRO A 56 -12.37 -3.98 11.19
CA PRO A 56 -13.68 -3.97 10.54
C PRO A 56 -14.48 -2.67 10.76
N GLU A 57 -14.17 -1.90 11.80
CA GLU A 57 -14.78 -0.60 12.09
C GLU A 57 -14.09 0.59 11.43
N GLU A 58 -12.91 0.41 10.81
CA GLU A 58 -12.19 1.50 10.17
C GLU A 58 -12.68 1.73 8.73
N GLU A 59 -12.86 2.99 8.35
CA GLU A 59 -13.02 3.35 6.95
C GLU A 59 -11.63 3.31 6.28
N LEU A 60 -11.39 2.28 5.45
CA LEU A 60 -10.09 2.03 4.82
C LEU A 60 -10.06 2.49 3.36
N ARG A 61 -8.93 3.07 2.94
CA ARG A 61 -8.65 3.36 1.53
C ARG A 61 -7.26 2.86 1.16
N PHE A 62 -7.22 1.89 0.24
CA PHE A 62 -5.98 1.33 -0.28
C PHE A 62 -5.53 2.03 -1.56
N TYR A 63 -4.21 2.22 -1.69
CA TYR A 63 -3.55 2.78 -2.85
C TYR A 63 -2.54 1.77 -3.38
N SER A 64 -2.83 1.18 -4.53
CA SER A 64 -1.91 0.29 -5.21
C SER A 64 -0.78 1.10 -5.87
N CYS A 65 0.44 0.89 -5.38
CA CYS A 65 1.66 1.51 -5.88
C CYS A 65 2.49 0.43 -6.60
N GLY A 66 1.99 -0.02 -7.74
CA GLY A 66 2.59 -1.07 -8.56
C GLY A 66 2.03 -1.09 -9.98
N GLY A 67 2.08 -2.25 -10.65
CA GLY A 67 1.43 -2.48 -11.95
C GLY A 67 0.08 -3.17 -11.80
N ASP A 68 -0.50 -3.61 -12.92
CA ASP A 68 -1.82 -4.26 -12.94
C ASP A 68 -1.91 -5.50 -12.04
N GLY A 69 -0.82 -6.27 -11.92
CA GLY A 69 -0.77 -7.40 -10.99
C GLY A 69 -0.89 -6.99 -9.53
N THR A 70 -0.28 -5.85 -9.15
CA THR A 70 -0.43 -5.31 -7.79
C THR A 70 -1.82 -4.73 -7.58
N LEU A 71 -2.42 -4.12 -8.60
CA LEU A 71 -3.82 -3.66 -8.56
C LEU A 71 -4.80 -4.85 -8.43
N ASN A 72 -4.51 -5.99 -9.03
CA ASN A 72 -5.36 -7.19 -8.87
C ASN A 72 -5.27 -7.81 -7.46
N GLU A 73 -4.16 -7.58 -6.76
CA GLU A 73 -3.96 -8.10 -5.41
C GLU A 73 -4.56 -7.19 -4.32
N VAL A 74 -4.72 -5.89 -4.57
CA VAL A 74 -5.24 -4.88 -3.62
C VAL A 74 -6.73 -4.70 -3.81
#